data_AF-A0A970ES16-F1
#
_entry.id   AF-A0A970ES16-F1
#
_cell.length_a   1.000
_cell.length_b   1.000
_cell.length_c   1.000
_cell.angle_alpha   90.00
_cell.angle_beta   90.00
_cell.angle_gamma   90.00
#
_symmetry.space_group_name_H-M   'P 1'
#
loop_
_entity.id
_entity.type
_entity.pdbx_description
1 polymer ?
#
loop_
_entity_poly.entity_id
_entity_poly.type
_entity_poly.pdbx_seq_one_letter_code
_entity_poly.pdbx_strand_id
1 'polypeptide(L)'
;MTNNTADYKEKYKKYIEIAQQMGATDAVPFRLSDICFDSRTLLKCMFGCPDWGKNHTCPSRPGSPTMNEYREMFSRYSGGVIIHTHDKRTSQRISFEIEKEAFLDGYYFAISLSDCSLCSTCAAVTG
;
A
#
# COMPACT_ATOMS: atom_id res chain seq x y z
N MET A 1 -24.94 14.24 -0.22
CA MET A 1 -23.56 14.61 -0.59
C MET A 1 -23.15 13.73 -1.75
N THR A 2 -23.39 14.20 -2.98
CA THR A 2 -23.08 13.48 -4.22
C THR A 2 -21.57 13.54 -4.45
N ASN A 3 -20.84 12.57 -3.90
CA ASN A 3 -19.41 12.37 -4.20
C ASN A 3 -19.30 11.91 -5.65
N ASN A 4 -19.10 12.87 -6.56
CA ASN A 4 -18.95 12.60 -7.97
C ASN A 4 -17.65 11.81 -8.19
N THR A 5 -17.77 10.56 -8.63
CA THR A 5 -16.64 9.66 -8.91
C THR A 5 -15.62 10.28 -9.88
N ALA A 6 -16.04 11.24 -10.71
CA ALA A 6 -15.17 11.98 -11.63
C ALA A 6 -14.16 12.90 -10.92
N ASP A 7 -14.57 13.59 -9.85
CA ASP A 7 -13.70 14.50 -9.07
C ASP A 7 -12.59 13.72 -8.36
N TYR A 8 -12.95 12.54 -7.87
CA TYR A 8 -12.05 11.65 -7.15
C TYR A 8 -10.99 11.03 -8.08
N LYS A 9 -11.34 10.64 -9.31
CA LYS A 9 -10.34 10.16 -10.28
C LYS A 9 -9.37 11.26 -10.69
N GLU A 10 -9.85 12.49 -10.88
CA GLU A 10 -9.00 13.61 -11.27
C GLU A 10 -7.97 13.94 -10.17
N LYS A 11 -8.36 13.89 -8.88
CA LYS A 11 -7.45 14.10 -7.75
C LYS A 11 -6.20 13.20 -7.78
N TYR A 12 -6.35 11.93 -8.18
CA TYR A 12 -5.26 10.95 -8.19
C TYR A 12 -4.68 10.71 -9.59
N LYS A 13 -5.12 11.45 -10.60
CA LYS A 13 -4.75 11.26 -12.00
C LYS A 13 -3.24 11.28 -12.23
N LYS A 14 -2.54 12.27 -11.66
CA LYS A 14 -1.06 12.37 -11.72
C LYS A 14 -0.39 11.05 -11.31
N TYR A 15 -0.81 10.48 -10.17
CA TYR A 15 -0.20 9.26 -9.61
C TYR A 15 -0.55 8.01 -10.42
N ILE A 16 -1.76 7.95 -10.98
CA ILE A 16 -2.18 6.88 -11.88
C ILE A 16 -1.34 6.91 -13.17
N GLU A 17 -1.14 8.09 -13.74
CA GLU A 17 -0.32 8.28 -14.94
C GLU A 17 1.14 7.89 -14.69
N ILE A 18 1.72 8.29 -13.55
CA ILE A 18 3.06 7.86 -13.12
C ILE A 18 3.12 6.32 -13.05
N ALA A 19 2.15 5.68 -12.38
CA ALA A 19 2.11 4.23 -12.26
C ALA A 19 2.11 3.54 -13.62
N GLN A 20 1.25 3.98 -14.53
CA GLN A 20 1.10 3.41 -15.87
C GLN A 20 2.35 3.61 -16.72
N GLN A 21 2.95 4.80 -16.70
CA GLN A 21 4.20 5.10 -17.42
C GLN A 21 5.37 4.24 -16.93
N MET A 22 5.37 3.88 -15.65
CA MET A 22 6.38 3.02 -15.04
C MET A 22 6.08 1.51 -15.17
N GLY A 23 5.01 1.13 -15.87
CA GLY A 23 4.68 -0.26 -16.20
C GLY A 23 3.72 -0.95 -15.25
N ALA A 24 2.88 -0.22 -14.50
CA ALA A 24 1.76 -0.83 -13.79
C ALA A 24 0.79 -1.50 -14.77
N THR A 25 0.36 -2.72 -14.43
CA THR A 25 -0.73 -3.41 -15.15
C THR A 25 -2.04 -2.68 -14.92
N ASP A 26 -2.31 -2.34 -13.65
CA ASP A 26 -3.46 -1.54 -13.25
C ASP A 26 -3.05 -0.50 -12.20
N ALA A 27 -3.69 0.65 -12.26
CA ALA A 27 -3.59 1.70 -11.25
C ALA A 27 -4.96 2.31 -11.03
N VAL A 28 -5.54 2.10 -9.84
CA VAL A 28 -6.93 2.49 -9.53
C VAL A 28 -6.99 3.32 -8.25
N PRO A 29 -7.68 4.47 -8.24
CA PRO A 29 -7.83 5.25 -7.04
C PRO A 29 -8.91 4.62 -6.14
N PHE A 30 -8.76 4.75 -4.81
CA PHE A 30 -9.71 4.21 -3.84
C PHE A 30 -9.90 5.16 -2.65
N ARG A 31 -11.15 5.38 -2.22
CA ARG A 31 -11.41 6.07 -0.96
C ARG A 31 -11.20 5.10 0.18
N LEU A 32 -10.85 5.60 1.36
CA LEU A 32 -10.73 4.72 2.52
C LEU A 32 -12.03 3.94 2.80
N SER A 33 -13.20 4.54 2.53
CA SER A 33 -14.51 3.88 2.65
C SER A 33 -14.69 2.67 1.72
N ASP A 34 -13.88 2.56 0.67
CA ASP A 34 -13.90 1.43 -0.26
C ASP A 34 -13.08 0.23 0.28
N ILE A 35 -12.29 0.42 1.35
CA ILE A 35 -11.46 -0.62 1.98
C ILE A 35 -12.15 -1.21 3.20
N CYS A 36 -12.37 -2.52 3.18
CA CYS A 36 -12.91 -3.27 4.30
C CYS A 36 -11.79 -3.79 5.23
N PHE A 37 -11.84 -3.43 6.51
CA PHE A 37 -10.94 -3.96 7.53
C PHE A 37 -11.54 -5.20 8.21
N ASP A 38 -11.27 -6.37 7.66
CA ASP A 38 -11.76 -7.65 8.18
C ASP A 38 -10.64 -8.44 8.89
N SER A 39 -10.80 -8.68 10.19
CA SER A 39 -9.81 -9.40 11.00
C SER A 39 -9.64 -10.88 10.61
N ARG A 40 -10.59 -11.48 9.87
CA ARG A 40 -10.45 -12.84 9.35
C ARG A 40 -9.28 -12.97 8.38
N THR A 41 -8.82 -11.87 7.78
CA THR A 41 -7.59 -11.84 6.97
C THR A 41 -6.36 -12.28 7.76
N LEU A 42 -6.28 -11.97 9.06
CA LEU A 42 -5.19 -12.43 9.93
C LEU A 42 -5.21 -13.95 10.09
N LEU A 43 -6.38 -14.58 10.22
CA LEU A 43 -6.49 -16.04 10.29
C LEU A 43 -5.94 -16.69 9.01
N LYS A 44 -6.29 -16.15 7.84
CA LYS A 44 -5.77 -16.63 6.55
C LYS A 44 -4.24 -16.50 6.49
N CYS A 45 -3.69 -15.36 6.91
CA CYS A 45 -2.25 -15.15 6.93
C CYS A 45 -1.54 -16.09 7.93
N MET A 46 -2.09 -16.25 9.13
CA MET A 46 -1.50 -17.06 10.20
C MET A 46 -1.33 -18.53 9.84
N PHE A 47 -2.29 -19.10 9.12
CA PHE A 47 -2.26 -20.52 8.75
C PHE A 47 -1.90 -20.79 7.29
N GLY A 48 -1.83 -19.75 6.45
CA GLY A 48 -1.65 -19.92 5.00
C GLY A 48 -0.45 -19.17 4.39
N CYS A 49 0.20 -18.26 5.13
CA CYS A 49 1.33 -17.49 4.60
C CYS A 49 2.67 -18.05 5.11
N PRO A 50 3.61 -18.45 4.22
CA PRO A 50 4.94 -18.91 4.64
C PRO A 50 5.80 -17.80 5.27
N ASP A 51 5.43 -16.54 5.02
CA ASP A 51 6.06 -15.33 5.55
C ASP A 51 5.36 -14.80 6.82
N TRP A 52 4.45 -15.56 7.42
CA TRP A 52 3.80 -15.15 8.66
C TRP A 52 4.83 -14.83 9.75
N GLY A 53 4.70 -13.63 10.35
CA GLY A 53 5.61 -13.14 11.39
C GLY A 53 7.01 -12.75 10.91
N LYS A 54 7.28 -12.80 9.59
CA LYS A 54 8.57 -12.50 8.97
C LYS A 54 8.51 -11.25 8.10
N ASN A 55 9.66 -10.66 7.77
CA ASN A 55 9.79 -9.49 6.89
C ASN A 55 9.20 -8.19 7.50
N HIS A 56 9.68 -7.03 7.04
CA HIS A 56 9.18 -5.74 7.53
C HIS A 56 7.77 -5.38 7.04
N THR A 57 7.32 -5.99 5.95
CA THR A 57 6.00 -5.74 5.36
C THR A 57 4.90 -6.59 5.98
N CYS A 58 5.24 -7.61 6.79
CA CYS A 58 4.23 -8.41 7.47
C CYS A 58 3.63 -7.62 8.64
N PRO A 59 2.30 -7.43 8.67
CA PRO A 59 1.63 -6.75 9.78
C PRO A 59 1.72 -7.53 11.10
N SER A 60 2.16 -8.79 11.06
CA SER A 60 2.21 -9.69 12.22
C SER A 60 3.63 -9.96 12.72
N ARG A 61 4.66 -9.30 12.17
CA ARG A 61 6.01 -9.38 12.73
C ARG A 61 6.05 -8.80 14.16
N PRO A 62 6.96 -9.27 15.04
CA PRO A 62 7.14 -8.66 16.35
C PRO A 62 7.39 -7.15 16.27
N GLY A 63 6.65 -6.38 17.08
CA GLY A 63 6.74 -4.92 17.11
C GLY A 63 6.00 -4.19 15.98
N SER A 64 5.29 -4.89 15.09
CA SER A 64 4.35 -4.22 14.17
C SER A 64 3.10 -3.73 14.91
N PRO A 65 2.44 -2.66 14.40
CA PRO A 65 1.16 -2.23 14.90
C PRO A 65 0.11 -3.35 14.90
N THR A 66 -0.76 -3.31 15.90
CA THR A 66 -1.94 -4.17 15.97
C THR A 66 -2.94 -3.81 14.88
N MET A 67 -3.88 -4.72 14.57
CA MET A 67 -4.95 -4.46 13.62
C MET A 67 -5.81 -3.24 14.00
N ASN A 68 -5.97 -2.97 15.29
CA ASN A 68 -6.71 -1.79 15.75
C ASN A 68 -5.92 -0.50 15.51
N GLU A 69 -4.62 -0.51 15.76
CA GLU A 69 -3.74 0.63 15.46
C GLU A 69 -3.63 0.88 13.96
N TYR A 70 -3.52 -0.16 13.13
CA TYR A 70 -3.60 0.00 11.67
C TYR A 70 -4.90 0.67 11.25
N ARG A 71 -6.04 0.21 11.79
CA ARG A 71 -7.34 0.82 11.48
C ARG A 71 -7.39 2.30 11.90
N GLU A 72 -6.85 2.64 13.06
CA GLU A 72 -6.77 4.04 13.52
C GLU A 72 -5.89 4.88 12.59
N MET A 73 -4.67 4.41 12.28
CA MET A 73 -3.76 5.12 11.38
C MET A 73 -4.37 5.34 10.00
N PHE A 74 -4.93 4.28 9.39
CA PHE A 74 -5.57 4.40 8.09
C PHE A 74 -6.81 5.29 8.09
N SER A 75 -7.54 5.38 9.23
CA SER A 75 -8.70 6.28 9.37
C SER A 75 -8.39 7.76 9.15
N ARG A 76 -7.11 8.15 9.24
CA ARG A 76 -6.65 9.52 8.99
C ARG A 76 -6.46 9.85 7.51
N TYR A 77 -6.54 8.86 6.62
CA TYR A 77 -6.38 9.04 5.18
C TYR A 77 -7.73 9.14 4.48
N SER A 78 -7.80 9.97 3.43
CA SER A 78 -8.99 10.06 2.58
C SER A 78 -9.06 8.95 1.54
N GLY A 79 -7.91 8.38 1.15
CA GLY A 79 -7.78 7.38 0.10
C GLY A 79 -6.38 7.33 -0.49
N GLY A 80 -6.22 6.59 -1.57
CA GLY A 80 -4.93 6.43 -2.26
C GLY A 80 -5.09 5.81 -3.65
N VAL A 81 -4.01 5.21 -4.15
CA VAL A 81 -3.99 4.45 -5.40
C VAL A 81 -3.55 3.02 -5.10
N ILE A 82 -4.31 2.04 -5.59
CA ILE A 82 -3.89 0.64 -5.63
C ILE A 82 -3.12 0.42 -6.94
N ILE A 83 -1.92 -0.11 -6.82
CA ILE A 83 -1.02 -0.40 -7.94
C ILE A 83 -0.93 -1.92 -8.06
N HIS A 84 -1.15 -2.45 -9.26
CA HIS A 84 -0.98 -3.85 -9.57
C HIS A 84 0.10 -4.04 -10.63
N THR A 85 1.01 -4.96 -10.37
CA THR A 85 2.06 -5.41 -11.29
C THR A 85 2.20 -6.93 -11.17
N HIS A 86 2.83 -7.56 -12.16
CA HIS A 86 3.15 -8.99 -12.10
C HIS A 86 4.48 -9.29 -11.37
N ASP A 87 5.27 -8.27 -11.05
CA ASP A 87 6.54 -8.43 -10.35
C ASP A 87 6.70 -7.45 -9.19
N LYS A 88 7.29 -7.95 -8.08
CA LYS A 88 7.43 -7.20 -6.82
C LYS A 88 8.36 -5.98 -6.97
N ARG A 89 9.38 -6.06 -7.83
CA ARG A 89 10.39 -5.00 -7.96
C ARG A 89 9.82 -3.77 -8.66
N THR A 90 9.03 -3.96 -9.69
CA THR A 90 8.30 -2.90 -10.36
C THR A 90 7.26 -2.30 -9.42
N SER A 91 6.47 -3.12 -8.70
CA SER A 91 5.51 -2.60 -7.70
C SER A 91 6.19 -1.70 -6.67
N GLN A 92 7.32 -2.14 -6.13
CA GLN A 92 8.09 -1.36 -5.16
C GLN A 92 8.62 -0.05 -5.73
N ARG A 93 9.18 -0.06 -6.95
CA ARG A 93 9.70 1.15 -7.60
C ARG A 93 8.61 2.16 -7.89
N ILE A 94 7.46 1.69 -8.39
CA ILE A 94 6.29 2.55 -8.66
C ILE A 94 5.76 3.15 -7.36
N SER A 95 5.61 2.31 -6.34
CA SER A 95 5.13 2.71 -5.01
C SER A 95 6.01 3.81 -4.40
N PHE A 96 7.33 3.62 -4.44
CA PHE A 96 8.31 4.61 -3.97
C PHE A 96 8.24 5.93 -4.75
N GLU A 97 8.16 5.87 -6.08
CA GLU A 97 8.09 7.07 -6.91
C GLU A 97 6.81 7.87 -6.63
N ILE A 98 5.67 7.19 -6.48
CA ILE A 98 4.39 7.85 -6.16
C ILE A 98 4.40 8.44 -4.75
N GLU A 99 4.95 7.73 -3.77
CA GLU A 99 5.12 8.27 -2.42
C GLU A 99 5.96 9.56 -2.43
N LYS A 100 7.10 9.53 -3.15
CA LYS A 100 7.97 10.70 -3.33
C LYS A 100 7.23 11.86 -3.99
N GLU A 101 6.54 11.61 -5.10
CA GLU A 101 5.78 12.64 -5.83
C GLU A 101 4.63 13.20 -4.99
N ALA A 102 3.90 12.37 -4.25
CA ALA A 102 2.84 12.81 -3.37
C ALA A 102 3.38 13.67 -2.21
N PHE A 103 4.53 13.30 -1.63
CA PHE A 103 5.20 14.10 -0.62
C PHE A 103 5.58 15.49 -1.16
N LEU A 104 6.13 15.56 -2.38
CA LEU A 104 6.49 16.81 -3.06
C LEU A 104 5.26 17.69 -3.38
N ASP A 105 4.11 17.08 -3.64
CA ASP A 105 2.84 17.78 -3.86
C ASP A 105 2.16 18.26 -2.55
N GLY A 106 2.81 18.08 -1.39
CA GLY A 106 2.33 18.54 -0.09
C GLY A 106 1.58 17.50 0.74
N TYR A 107 1.47 16.25 0.27
CA TYR A 107 0.93 15.15 1.06
C TYR A 107 2.02 14.56 1.98
N TYR A 108 2.43 15.30 3.01
CA TYR A 108 3.58 14.93 3.86
C TYR A 108 3.48 13.58 4.58
N PHE A 109 2.26 13.08 4.78
CA PHE A 109 2.01 11.77 5.36
C PHE A 109 1.71 10.70 4.30
N ALA A 110 1.94 10.96 3.01
CA ALA A 110 1.84 9.93 1.99
C ALA A 110 2.77 8.77 2.34
N ILE A 111 2.23 7.55 2.26
CA ILE A 111 2.97 6.32 2.54
C ILE A 111 2.51 5.24 1.57
N SER A 112 3.46 4.47 1.08
CA SER A 112 3.24 3.34 0.20
C SER A 112 3.46 2.02 0.94
N LEU A 113 2.60 1.05 0.62
CA LEU A 113 2.67 -0.30 1.18
C LEU A 113 2.85 -1.26 0.02
N SER A 114 4.07 -1.79 -0.13
CA SER A 114 4.43 -2.73 -1.17
C SER A 114 5.33 -3.82 -0.62
N ASP A 115 5.29 -4.99 -1.25
CA ASP A 115 6.24 -6.06 -0.95
C ASP A 115 7.68 -5.59 -1.23
N CYS A 116 8.59 -5.84 -0.29
CA CYS A 116 9.99 -5.47 -0.45
C CYS A 116 10.74 -6.51 -1.30
N SER A 117 11.56 -6.04 -2.24
CA SER A 117 12.41 -6.89 -3.09
C SER A 117 13.85 -6.36 -3.23
N LEU A 118 14.31 -5.56 -2.26
CA LEU A 118 15.61 -4.87 -2.35
C LEU A 118 16.81 -5.79 -2.11
N CYS A 119 16.69 -6.78 -1.23
CA CYS A 119 17.76 -7.69 -0.83
C CYS A 119 17.56 -9.08 -1.43
N SER A 120 18.65 -9.84 -1.58
CA SER A 120 18.62 -11.24 -2.04
C SER A 120 18.01 -12.17 -0.99
N THR A 121 18.35 -11.94 0.27
CA THR A 121 17.74 -12.54 1.47
C THR A 121 17.26 -11.42 2.36
N CYS A 122 16.04 -11.53 2.90
CA CYS A 122 15.46 -10.46 3.71
C CYS A 122 16.27 -10.19 4.98
N ALA A 123 16.77 -8.97 5.14
CA ALA A 123 17.53 -8.55 6.32
C ALA A 123 16.73 -8.70 7.62
N ALA A 124 15.39 -8.60 7.55
CA ALA A 124 14.50 -8.78 8.68
C ALA A 124 14.36 -10.23 9.16
N VAL A 125 14.87 -11.21 8.40
CA VAL A 125 14.85 -12.64 8.74
C VAL A 125 16.19 -13.09 9.32
N THR A 126 17.27 -12.34 9.04
CA THR A 126 18.65 -12.68 9.43
C THR A 126 19.14 -11.95 10.68
N GLY A 127 18.32 -11.09 11.29
CA GLY A 127 18.60 -10.35 12.52
C GLY A 127 17.38 -10.31 13.43
#